data_AF-A0A101ERR6-F1
#
_entry.id   AF-A0A101ERR6-F1
#
_cell.length_a   1.000
_cell.length_b   1.000
_cell.length_c   1.000
_cell.angle_alpha   90.00
_cell.angle_beta   90.00
_cell.angle_gamma   90.00
#
_symmetry.space_group_name_H-M   'P 1'
#
loop_
_entity.id
_entity.type
_entity.pdbx_description
1 polymer ?
#
loop_
_entity_poly.entity_id
_entity_poly.type
_entity_poly.pdbx_seq_one_letter_code
_entity_poly.pdbx_strand_id
1 'polypeptide(L)'
;MKAVRLHAKWDPRPDFKLGPKDVEGKLTWLGSKVWRYPEVRVEEVPEPKIEKPTEIIIKVKACGICGSDVHMAQTDDEGYILYPGLTGFPVTLGHEFSGVVVEAGPEAINRRTNRRFEIGEPVCVEEMLWCGHCRPCAEGFPNHCE
;
A
#
# COMPACT_ATOMS: atom_id res chain seq x y z
N MET A 1 -3.23 16.11 -8.59
CA MET A 1 -4.25 15.10 -8.93
C MET A 1 -4.90 14.62 -7.65
N LYS A 2 -6.11 14.08 -7.65
CA LYS A 2 -6.81 13.70 -6.40
C LYS A 2 -6.65 12.22 -6.05
N ALA A 3 -6.59 11.91 -4.76
CA ALA A 3 -6.59 10.55 -4.23
C ALA A 3 -7.37 10.45 -2.90
N VAL A 4 -7.87 9.25 -2.57
CA VAL A 4 -8.48 8.95 -1.27
C VAL A 4 -7.36 8.58 -0.29
N ARG A 5 -7.12 9.44 0.70
CA ARG A 5 -6.03 9.25 1.67
C ARG A 5 -6.56 9.11 3.09
N LEU A 6 -5.94 8.20 3.84
CA LEU A 6 -6.19 8.01 5.26
C LEU A 6 -5.08 8.71 6.06
N HIS A 7 -5.50 9.57 6.97
CA HIS A 7 -4.67 10.19 8.00
C HIS A 7 -5.07 9.63 9.36
N ALA A 8 -4.13 9.47 10.28
CA ALA A 8 -4.43 9.13 11.67
C ALA A 8 -3.33 9.66 12.58
N LYS A 9 -3.64 9.80 13.87
CA LYS A 9 -2.69 10.22 14.90
C LYS A 9 -1.87 9.02 15.37
N TRP A 10 -0.55 9.18 15.44
CA TRP A 10 0.31 8.27 16.21
C TRP A 10 0.07 8.51 17.70
N ASP A 11 -0.67 7.62 18.37
CA ASP A 11 -1.03 7.75 19.79
C ASP A 11 -1.08 6.37 20.47
N PRO A 12 0.06 5.67 20.60
CA PRO A 12 0.08 4.26 20.94
C PRO A 12 -0.57 3.93 22.27
N ARG A 13 -1.18 2.74 22.35
CA ARG A 13 -1.70 2.20 23.61
C ARG A 13 -0.56 2.05 24.64
N PRO A 14 -0.84 2.12 25.95
CA PRO A 14 0.21 2.07 26.97
C PRO A 14 1.07 0.80 26.96
N ASP A 15 0.55 -0.32 26.46
CA ASP A 15 1.24 -1.61 26.34
C ASP A 15 2.12 -1.72 25.09
N PHE A 16 2.01 -0.77 24.14
CA PHE A 16 2.79 -0.79 22.91
C PHE A 16 4.27 -0.54 23.17
N LYS A 17 5.11 -1.31 22.46
CA LYS A 17 6.55 -1.08 22.35
C LYS A 17 6.90 -1.06 20.87
N LEU A 18 7.76 -0.12 20.49
CA LEU A 18 8.20 0.01 19.11
C LEU A 18 8.84 -1.30 18.64
N GLY A 19 8.27 -1.91 17.61
CA GLY A 19 8.78 -3.14 17.01
C GLY A 19 10.10 -2.90 16.28
N PRO A 20 10.88 -3.97 16.00
CA PRO A 20 12.18 -3.86 15.33
C PRO A 20 12.11 -3.30 13.89
N LYS A 21 10.92 -3.35 13.28
CA LYS A 21 10.65 -2.83 11.92
C LYS A 21 9.69 -1.65 11.92
N ASP A 22 9.29 -1.18 13.10
CA ASP A 22 8.44 -0.01 13.21
C ASP A 22 9.27 1.26 13.03
N VAL A 23 8.65 2.30 12.50
CA VAL A 23 9.25 3.63 12.36
C VAL A 23 8.38 4.60 13.14
N GLU A 24 8.92 5.12 14.25
CA GLU A 24 8.19 5.99 15.16
C GLU A 24 7.53 7.16 14.43
N GLY A 25 6.22 7.33 14.66
CA GLY A 25 5.41 8.38 14.04
C GLY A 25 5.03 8.14 12.59
N LYS A 26 5.44 7.03 11.97
CA LYS A 26 5.28 6.81 10.51
C LYS A 26 4.75 5.44 10.13
N LEU A 27 5.21 4.36 10.76
CA LEU A 27 4.89 2.98 10.37
C LEU A 27 4.91 2.05 11.57
N THR A 28 3.95 1.14 11.64
CA THR A 28 3.97 0.03 12.59
C THR A 28 3.40 -1.26 11.99
N TRP A 29 3.89 -2.40 12.47
CA TRP A 29 3.32 -3.71 12.20
C TRP A 29 2.07 -4.04 13.05
N LEU A 30 1.71 -3.16 13.99
CA LEU A 30 0.62 -3.35 14.95
C LEU A 30 -0.38 -2.18 14.89
N GLY A 31 -1.03 -1.96 13.75
CA GLY A 31 -1.85 -0.76 13.48
C GLY A 31 -2.84 -0.37 14.59
N SER A 32 -3.70 -1.32 15.01
CA SER A 32 -4.69 -1.13 16.09
C SER A 32 -4.11 -0.80 17.48
N LYS A 33 -2.80 -1.01 17.68
CA LYS A 33 -2.10 -0.63 18.93
C LYS A 33 -1.55 0.79 18.88
N VAL A 34 -1.54 1.45 17.72
CA VAL A 34 -0.80 2.70 17.48
C VAL A 34 -1.68 3.82 16.97
N TRP A 35 -2.40 3.58 15.87
CA TRP A 35 -3.07 4.64 15.13
C TRP A 35 -4.45 4.93 15.71
N ARG A 36 -4.72 6.22 15.92
CA ARG A 36 -5.93 6.73 16.57
C ARG A 36 -6.57 7.86 15.78
N TYR A 37 -7.89 7.96 15.82
CA TYR A 37 -8.69 8.97 15.12
C TYR A 37 -8.41 9.01 13.60
N PRO A 38 -8.69 7.90 12.87
CA PRO A 38 -8.51 7.87 11.43
C PRO A 38 -9.51 8.82 10.74
N GLU A 39 -9.04 9.50 9.71
CA GLU A 39 -9.84 10.34 8.83
C GLU A 39 -9.52 9.98 7.38
N VAL A 40 -10.52 9.55 6.62
CA VAL A 40 -10.41 9.32 5.18
C VAL A 40 -10.95 10.53 4.44
N ARG A 41 -10.13 11.11 3.57
CA ARG A 41 -10.53 12.27 2.76
C ARG A 41 -9.96 12.23 1.36
N VAL A 42 -10.62 12.91 0.45
CA VAL A 42 -10.10 13.17 -0.89
C VAL A 42 -9.20 14.40 -0.81
N GLU A 43 -7.93 14.27 -1.20
CA GLU A 43 -6.98 15.37 -1.22
C GLU A 43 -6.13 15.39 -2.48
N GLU A 44 -5.51 16.54 -2.76
CA GLU A 44 -4.55 16.66 -3.85
C GLU A 44 -3.23 15.96 -3.48
N VAL A 45 -2.70 15.21 -4.43
CA VAL A 45 -1.40 14.55 -4.38
C VAL A 45 -0.56 14.93 -5.60
N PRO A 46 0.78 14.87 -5.48
CA PRO A 46 1.67 15.04 -6.63
C PRO A 46 1.36 14.03 -7.74
N GLU A 47 1.65 14.40 -8.98
CA GLU A 47 1.60 13.43 -10.07
C GLU A 47 2.68 12.35 -9.88
N PRO A 48 2.35 11.07 -10.10
CA PRO A 48 3.31 9.98 -10.01
C PRO A 48 4.42 10.15 -11.05
N LYS A 49 5.61 9.67 -10.72
CA LYS A 49 6.78 9.69 -11.60
C LYS A 49 7.42 8.32 -11.57
N ILE A 50 8.00 7.92 -12.70
CA ILE A 50 8.90 6.76 -12.74
C ILE A 50 10.21 7.16 -12.03
N GLU A 51 10.51 6.49 -10.93
CA GLU A 51 11.75 6.69 -10.17
C GLU A 51 12.74 5.55 -10.41
N LYS A 52 12.24 4.32 -10.62
CA LYS A 52 13.04 3.14 -10.96
C LYS A 52 12.73 2.65 -12.37
N PRO A 53 13.72 2.09 -13.09
CA PRO A 53 13.54 1.69 -14.49
C PRO A 53 12.50 0.56 -14.68
N THR A 54 12.15 -0.15 -13.62
CA THR A 54 11.21 -1.28 -13.60
C THR A 54 9.77 -0.89 -13.30
N GLU A 55 9.49 0.38 -12.98
CA GLU A 55 8.15 0.84 -12.57
C GLU A 55 7.21 1.10 -13.75
N ILE A 56 5.90 1.10 -13.48
CA ILE A 56 4.86 1.55 -14.40
C ILE A 56 3.91 2.51 -13.68
N ILE A 57 3.29 3.42 -14.42
CA ILE A 57 2.17 4.24 -13.94
C ILE A 57 0.90 3.72 -14.57
N ILE A 58 -0.10 3.47 -13.73
CA ILE A 58 -1.39 2.91 -14.14
C ILE A 58 -2.47 3.98 -13.97
N LYS A 59 -3.26 4.20 -15.02
CA LYS A 59 -4.53 4.92 -14.91
C LYS A 59 -5.58 3.95 -14.38
N VAL A 60 -5.85 4.03 -13.08
CA VAL A 60 -6.85 3.22 -12.39
C VAL A 60 -8.23 3.40 -13.04
N LYS A 61 -8.94 2.29 -13.25
CA LYS A 61 -10.28 2.26 -13.84
C LYS A 61 -11.34 1.79 -12.85
N ALA A 62 -10.99 0.83 -12.00
CA ALA A 62 -11.83 0.34 -10.91
C ALA A 62 -10.95 -0.04 -9.74
N CYS A 63 -11.45 0.18 -8.51
CA CYS A 63 -10.83 -0.25 -7.27
C CYS A 63 -11.94 -0.69 -6.31
N GLY A 64 -11.83 -1.91 -5.77
CA GLY A 64 -12.71 -2.43 -4.73
C GLY A 64 -12.43 -1.77 -3.38
N ILE A 65 -13.43 -1.81 -2.50
CA ILE A 65 -13.27 -1.46 -1.09
C ILE A 65 -13.16 -2.78 -0.33
N CYS A 66 -11.99 -3.04 0.25
CA CYS A 66 -11.75 -4.24 1.03
C CYS A 66 -12.27 -4.07 2.46
N GLY A 67 -12.52 -5.17 3.16
CA GLY A 67 -12.80 -5.13 4.60
C GLY A 67 -11.66 -4.50 5.41
N SER A 68 -10.41 -4.60 4.95
CA SER A 68 -9.26 -3.94 5.60
C SER A 68 -9.31 -2.42 5.47
N ASP A 69 -9.77 -1.87 4.34
CA ASP A 69 -9.97 -0.42 4.18
C ASP A 69 -11.01 0.08 5.20
N VAL A 70 -12.11 -0.66 5.35
CA VAL A 70 -13.15 -0.37 6.35
C VAL A 70 -12.56 -0.42 7.76
N HIS A 71 -11.82 -1.47 8.12
CA HIS A 71 -11.24 -1.60 9.45
C HIS A 71 -10.11 -0.60 9.75
N MET A 72 -9.39 -0.09 8.74
CA MET A 72 -8.42 0.98 8.93
C MET A 72 -9.11 2.33 9.22
N ALA A 73 -10.31 2.55 8.68
CA ALA A 73 -11.10 3.76 8.92
C ALA A 73 -12.08 3.66 10.11
N GLN A 74 -12.40 2.44 10.55
CA GLN A 74 -13.27 2.18 11.70
C GLN A 74 -12.46 2.19 13.00
N THR A 75 -13.11 2.59 14.10
CA THR A 75 -12.48 2.63 15.43
C THR A 75 -13.22 1.84 16.49
N ASP A 76 -12.49 1.48 17.55
CA ASP A 76 -13.07 1.12 18.84
C ASP A 76 -13.52 2.35 19.64
N ASP A 77 -14.06 2.13 20.85
CA ASP A 77 -14.59 3.18 21.73
C ASP A 77 -13.52 4.19 22.18
N GLU A 78 -12.24 3.80 22.17
CA GLU A 78 -11.15 4.71 22.46
C GLU A 78 -10.63 5.43 21.21
N GLY A 79 -11.13 5.14 20.02
CA GLY A 79 -10.75 5.78 18.77
C GLY A 79 -9.55 5.13 18.07
N TYR A 80 -9.09 3.95 18.48
CA TYR A 80 -8.02 3.23 17.77
C TYR A 80 -8.57 2.50 16.56
N ILE A 81 -7.81 2.42 15.47
CA ILE A 81 -8.24 1.69 14.27
C ILE A 81 -8.48 0.20 14.59
N LEU A 82 -9.42 -0.44 13.88
CA LEU A 82 -9.67 -1.87 14.06
C LEU A 82 -8.67 -2.77 13.32
N TYR A 83 -8.06 -2.28 12.24
CA TYR A 83 -7.12 -3.08 11.45
C TYR A 83 -5.81 -3.33 12.23
N PRO A 84 -5.43 -4.61 12.46
CA PRO A 84 -4.34 -4.92 13.38
C PRO A 84 -2.95 -4.95 12.74
N GLY A 85 -2.86 -4.99 11.41
CA GLY A 85 -1.63 -5.31 10.70
C GLY A 85 -0.71 -4.12 10.39
N LEU A 86 0.14 -4.33 9.38
CA LEU A 86 1.08 -3.34 8.87
C LEU A 86 0.33 -2.09 8.35
N THR A 87 0.69 -0.94 8.88
CA THR A 87 0.11 0.36 8.51
C THR A 87 1.16 1.45 8.59
N GLY A 88 1.19 2.34 7.60
CA GLY A 88 1.98 3.55 7.64
C GLY A 88 1.19 4.73 7.12
N PHE A 89 0.88 5.70 7.98
CA PHE A 89 0.01 6.82 7.65
C PHE A 89 0.77 8.16 7.62
N PRO A 90 0.38 9.10 6.74
CA PRO A 90 -0.76 9.04 5.82
C PRO A 90 -0.51 8.22 4.54
N VAL A 91 -1.54 7.52 4.04
CA VAL A 91 -1.45 6.64 2.86
C VAL A 91 -2.65 6.79 1.92
N THR A 92 -2.44 6.59 0.62
CA THR A 92 -3.54 6.40 -0.34
C THR A 92 -4.10 4.99 -0.20
N LEU A 93 -5.40 4.85 0.01
CA LEU A 93 -6.05 3.54 0.19
C LEU A 93 -6.38 2.86 -1.16
N GLY A 94 -6.74 1.57 -1.08
CA GLY A 94 -7.21 0.76 -2.21
C GLY A 94 -6.12 -0.10 -2.84
N HIS A 95 -6.32 -1.42 -2.78
CA HIS A 95 -5.39 -2.41 -3.33
C HIS A 95 -6.07 -3.47 -4.21
N GLU A 96 -7.40 -3.40 -4.35
CA GLU A 96 -8.19 -4.29 -5.21
C GLU A 96 -8.48 -3.63 -6.56
N PHE A 97 -7.44 -3.29 -7.34
CA PHE A 97 -7.62 -2.43 -8.50
C PHE A 97 -7.19 -3.03 -9.85
N SER A 98 -7.79 -2.45 -10.89
CA SER A 98 -7.40 -2.66 -12.29
C SER A 98 -7.37 -1.34 -13.04
N GLY A 99 -6.62 -1.30 -14.13
CA GLY A 99 -6.45 -0.10 -14.93
C GLY A 99 -5.73 -0.37 -16.23
N VAL A 100 -5.22 0.71 -16.83
CA VAL A 100 -4.40 0.65 -18.05
C VAL A 100 -3.05 1.34 -17.82
N VAL A 101 -1.98 0.76 -18.37
CA VAL A 101 -0.66 1.38 -18.32
C VAL A 101 -0.66 2.70 -19.10
N VAL A 102 -0.15 3.77 -18.50
CA VAL A 102 0.01 5.09 -19.15
C VAL A 102 1.46 5.53 -19.27
N GLU A 103 2.34 4.97 -18.44
CA GLU A 103 3.78 5.16 -18.52
C GLU A 103 4.49 3.89 -18.04
N ALA A 104 5.64 3.57 -18.62
CA ALA A 104 6.44 2.42 -18.23
C ALA A 104 7.91 2.78 -18.27
N GLY A 105 8.69 2.39 -17.26
CA GLY A 105 10.14 2.51 -17.27
C GLY A 105 10.79 1.63 -18.35
N PRO A 106 12.07 1.87 -18.69
CA PRO A 106 12.77 1.13 -19.74
C PRO A 106 12.92 -0.38 -19.47
N GLU A 107 12.92 -0.78 -18.20
CA GLU A 107 13.09 -2.18 -17.74
C GLU A 107 11.79 -2.75 -17.15
N ALA A 108 10.65 -2.06 -17.33
CA ALA A 108 9.36 -2.50 -16.83
C ALA A 108 8.79 -3.61 -17.72
N ILE A 109 9.15 -4.88 -17.43
CA ILE A 109 8.83 -6.02 -18.28
C ILE A 109 7.43 -6.59 -18.00
N ASN A 110 6.62 -6.71 -19.04
CA ASN A 110 5.37 -7.44 -19.04
C ASN A 110 5.64 -8.95 -19.20
N ARG A 111 5.23 -9.75 -18.20
CA ARG A 111 5.38 -11.22 -18.20
C ARG A 111 4.63 -11.89 -19.36
N ARG A 112 3.57 -11.28 -19.89
CA ARG A 112 2.80 -11.79 -21.04
C ARG A 112 3.64 -11.86 -22.32
N THR A 113 4.51 -10.87 -22.54
CA THR A 113 5.26 -10.70 -23.80
C THR A 113 6.76 -10.86 -23.62
N ASN A 114 7.25 -10.87 -22.38
CA ASN A 114 8.66 -10.79 -22.01
C ASN A 114 9.36 -9.55 -22.64
N ARG A 115 8.60 -8.46 -22.78
CA ARG A 115 9.05 -7.16 -23.31
C ARG A 115 8.57 -6.05 -22.39
N ARG A 116 9.09 -4.83 -22.58
CA ARG A 116 8.60 -3.65 -21.87
C ARG A 116 7.07 -3.49 -22.03
N PHE A 117 6.37 -3.12 -20.96
CA PHE A 117 4.94 -2.80 -20.99
C PHE A 117 4.62 -1.77 -22.08
N GLU A 118 3.52 -2.01 -22.79
CA GLU A 118 3.00 -1.09 -23.80
C GLU A 118 1.92 -0.18 -23.18
N ILE A 119 1.87 1.07 -23.63
CA ILE A 119 0.83 2.02 -23.19
C ILE A 119 -0.54 1.51 -23.66
N GLY A 120 -1.51 1.51 -22.74
CA GLY A 120 -2.86 1.01 -22.97
C GLY A 120 -3.09 -0.44 -22.56
N GLU A 121 -2.04 -1.18 -22.17
CA GLU A 121 -2.20 -2.56 -21.70
C GLU A 121 -3.07 -2.62 -20.43
N PRO A 122 -4.11 -3.46 -20.40
CA PRO A 122 -4.93 -3.64 -19.21
C PRO A 122 -4.21 -4.53 -18.19
N VAL A 123 -4.20 -4.09 -16.93
CA VAL A 123 -3.50 -4.78 -15.83
C VAL A 123 -4.31 -4.76 -14.54
N CYS A 124 -4.12 -5.78 -13.72
CA CYS A 124 -4.27 -5.74 -12.27
C CYS A 124 -2.89 -5.93 -11.63
N VAL A 125 -2.78 -5.68 -10.33
CA VAL A 125 -1.51 -5.83 -9.59
C VAL A 125 -1.70 -6.63 -8.32
N GLU A 126 -0.59 -7.14 -7.79
CA GLU A 126 -0.52 -7.73 -6.46
C GLU A 126 -0.48 -6.62 -5.39
N GLU A 127 -1.08 -6.86 -4.23
CA GLU A 127 -0.97 -5.95 -3.07
C GLU A 127 0.33 -6.20 -2.28
N MET A 128 0.76 -7.46 -2.19
CA MET A 128 2.00 -7.85 -1.51
C MET A 128 3.21 -7.43 -2.35
N LEU A 129 3.94 -6.40 -1.90
CA LEU A 129 5.15 -5.90 -2.55
C LEU A 129 6.41 -6.64 -2.06
N TRP A 130 6.59 -7.88 -2.51
CA TRP A 130 7.70 -8.74 -2.10
C TRP A 130 9.05 -8.32 -2.69
N CYS A 131 10.15 -8.58 -1.95
CA CYS A 131 11.49 -8.09 -2.31
C CYS A 131 12.20 -8.93 -3.38
N GLY A 132 11.80 -10.20 -3.55
CA GLY A 132 12.36 -11.10 -4.55
C GLY A 132 13.75 -11.68 -4.23
N HIS A 133 14.35 -11.33 -3.08
CA HIS A 133 15.72 -11.72 -2.73
C HIS A 133 15.91 -12.31 -1.33
N CYS A 134 14.96 -12.15 -0.40
CA CYS A 134 15.04 -12.80 0.92
C CYS A 134 14.91 -14.31 0.80
N ARG A 135 15.26 -15.06 1.85
CA ARG A 135 15.23 -16.52 1.83
C ARG A 135 13.83 -17.06 1.45
N PRO A 136 12.72 -16.61 2.04
CA PRO A 136 11.38 -17.04 1.62
C PRO A 136 11.09 -16.76 0.14
N CYS A 137 11.46 -15.58 -0.37
CA CYS A 137 11.29 -15.26 -1.80
C CYS A 137 12.12 -16.18 -2.70
N ALA A 138 13.38 -16.43 -2.34
CA ALA A 138 14.28 -17.32 -3.09
C ALA A 138 13.79 -18.78 -3.08
N GLU A 139 13.07 -19.19 -2.03
CA GLU A 139 12.41 -20.49 -1.92
C GLU A 139 11.05 -20.55 -2.63
N GLY A 140 10.59 -19.45 -3.25
CA GLY A 140 9.32 -19.40 -3.99
C GLY A 140 8.09 -19.10 -3.13
N PHE A 141 8.28 -18.55 -1.93
CA PHE A 141 7.22 -18.20 -0.97
C PHE A 141 7.12 -16.68 -0.74
N PRO A 142 6.72 -15.88 -1.76
CA PRO A 142 6.71 -14.41 -1.66
C PRO A 142 5.75 -13.86 -0.61
N ASN A 143 4.69 -14.60 -0.26
CA ASN A 143 3.75 -14.23 0.80
C ASN A 143 4.38 -14.21 2.21
N HIS A 144 5.58 -14.77 2.36
CA HIS A 144 6.35 -14.79 3.60
C HIS A 144 7.60 -13.92 3.50
N CYS A 145 7.58 -12.88 2.64
CA CYS A 145 8.68 -11.94 2.53
C CYS A 145 9.09 -11.38 3.90
N GLU A 146 10.40 -11.35 4.14
CA GLU A 146 11.03 -10.68 5.30
C GLU A 146 10.97 -9.17 5.13
#